data_AF-A0A1X7CSN3-F1
#
_entry.id   AF-A0A1X7CSN3-F1
#
_cell.length_a   1.000
_cell.length_b   1.000
_cell.length_c   1.000
_cell.angle_alpha   90.00
_cell.angle_beta   90.00
_cell.angle_gamma   90.00
#
_symmetry.space_group_name_H-M   'P 1'
#
loop_
_entity.id
_entity.type
_entity.pdbx_description
1 polymer ?
#
loop_
_entity_poly.entity_id
_entity_poly.type
_entity_poly.pdbx_seq_one_letter_code
_entity_poly.pdbx_strand_id
1 'polypeptide(L)'
;MAKKKIRFMCTAFRDGFQSVYGARVKTDDFLPAVEAAREAGINWFEAGGGARFQALYFYSNEDAFDMMDRFRATAGPDADLQTLARGVNVVGLESQSSDVIKAHADLFAKHGITTIRNFDALNDVNNLIYSGQCIANAGLKHQVVVSMMELPPGCSGAHDAAFYEKTLRQILDADIPYDSVCFKDASGTSTPSKVFETVKLARKMLPADVMLNFHTHETAGIGGLCYKAAIDAGADAIDLSMAPASGGTCQTDIITMWHILRGTDYTLDIDIDKIIVAEDVFRDCMKDYFLPPEATQVDAMIPFSPMPGGALTANTQMLRDNGLMDRYPEIIRAMSEVVRKGGFGTSVTPVSQFYFQQAFNNVMFGPWEKFADGYGKMVLGYFGKTPVAPDAEIVKRASEQLGLEPTTKSPIELNDADPSKGLAPARKRLEEEGLPVTDENVFIVATCKEKGITYLKGDARIGIRYKKDVEAEQVAKLTGAASNSSSSGSGTVNVSVNGLSYAVTVNGDTATLNGKTFNIGSGDAVPAAATAGAPAGGANEPIVAPMPGLIVRLVVSPGTVVQEGQTLLTMEAMKMEIEVKAHKPGTLTSFSVTPGDQVQQGHALAQMII
;
A
#
# COMPACT_ATOMS: atom_id res chain seq x y z
N MET A 1 28.46 -36.17 0.56
CA MET A 1 27.91 -35.90 -0.79
C MET A 1 27.93 -34.40 -1.03
N ALA A 2 27.99 -33.94 -2.28
CA ALA A 2 27.89 -32.50 -2.56
C ALA A 2 26.51 -31.99 -2.11
N LYS A 3 26.46 -30.87 -1.38
CA LYS A 3 25.20 -30.27 -0.91
C LYS A 3 24.42 -29.69 -2.08
N LYS A 4 23.08 -29.79 -2.08
CA LYS A 4 22.21 -29.12 -3.06
C LYS A 4 22.22 -27.61 -2.77
N LYS A 5 22.59 -26.82 -3.78
CA LYS A 5 22.51 -25.35 -3.70
C LYS A 5 21.06 -24.90 -3.80
N ILE A 6 20.64 -24.05 -2.87
CA ILE A 6 19.35 -23.35 -2.90
C ILE A 6 19.64 -21.90 -3.27
N ARG A 7 18.99 -21.41 -4.34
CA ARG A 7 19.10 -20.01 -4.75
C ARG A 7 18.29 -19.14 -3.81
N PHE A 8 18.66 -17.87 -3.68
CA PHE A 8 17.80 -16.91 -3.01
C PHE A 8 17.78 -15.57 -3.73
N MET A 9 16.64 -14.89 -3.64
CA MET A 9 16.49 -13.49 -4.03
C MET A 9 16.61 -12.63 -2.77
N CYS A 10 17.41 -11.55 -2.83
CA CYS A 10 17.47 -10.56 -1.76
C CYS A 10 16.31 -9.56 -1.89
N THR A 11 15.41 -9.53 -0.91
CA THR A 11 14.20 -8.68 -0.90
C THR A 11 14.35 -7.39 -0.11
N ALA A 12 15.50 -7.17 0.53
CA ALA A 12 15.73 -6.04 1.44
C ALA A 12 15.36 -4.68 0.81
N PHE A 13 15.70 -4.49 -0.46
CA PHE A 13 15.55 -3.23 -1.19
C PHE A 13 14.18 -3.03 -1.86
N ARG A 14 13.22 -3.94 -1.65
CA ARG A 14 11.84 -3.81 -2.14
C ARG A 14 10.81 -4.29 -1.11
N ASP A 15 10.65 -5.60 -0.91
CA ASP A 15 9.68 -6.11 0.07
C ASP A 15 10.05 -5.78 1.51
N GLY A 16 11.35 -5.77 1.82
CA GLY A 16 11.88 -5.30 3.10
C GLY A 16 11.46 -3.85 3.37
N PHE A 17 11.75 -2.94 2.44
CA PHE A 17 11.31 -1.55 2.53
C PHE A 17 9.80 -1.40 2.63
N GLN A 18 9.04 -2.15 1.84
CA GLN A 18 7.57 -2.10 1.84
C GLN A 18 6.99 -2.53 3.19
N SER A 19 7.57 -3.56 3.80
CA SER A 19 7.10 -4.13 5.07
C SER A 19 7.44 -3.23 6.25
N VAL A 20 8.68 -2.71 6.31
CA VAL A 20 9.16 -1.90 7.44
C VAL A 20 8.86 -0.41 7.29
N TYR A 21 9.24 0.17 6.17
CA TYR A 21 9.26 1.62 5.96
C TYR A 21 8.10 2.11 5.07
N GLY A 22 7.14 1.24 4.74
CA GLY A 22 6.06 1.56 3.80
C GLY A 22 6.57 1.92 2.40
N ALA A 23 7.73 1.37 2.01
CA ALA A 23 8.48 1.62 0.77
C ALA A 23 9.09 3.04 0.64
N ARG A 24 9.14 3.80 1.74
CA ARG A 24 9.58 5.21 1.77
C ARG A 24 11.05 5.34 2.15
N VAL A 25 11.93 4.86 1.27
CA VAL A 25 13.40 4.96 1.42
C VAL A 25 13.96 5.75 0.22
N LYS A 26 14.88 6.67 0.45
CA LYS A 26 15.56 7.43 -0.62
C LYS A 26 16.53 6.56 -1.38
N THR A 27 16.65 6.78 -2.68
CA THR A 27 17.54 6.01 -3.56
C THR A 27 18.99 6.10 -3.10
N ASP A 28 19.48 7.32 -2.84
CA ASP A 28 20.86 7.57 -2.41
C ASP A 28 21.23 6.85 -1.11
N ASP A 29 20.26 6.67 -0.21
CA ASP A 29 20.52 6.14 1.13
C ASP A 29 20.82 4.64 1.11
N PHE A 30 20.31 3.87 0.14
CA PHE A 30 20.46 2.40 0.14
C PHE A 30 21.39 1.84 -0.95
N LEU A 31 21.79 2.64 -1.96
CA LEU A 31 22.71 2.14 -2.99
C LEU A 31 24.06 1.61 -2.44
N PRO A 32 24.67 2.19 -1.39
CA PRO A 32 25.86 1.60 -0.77
C PRO A 32 25.62 0.17 -0.25
N ALA A 33 24.42 -0.12 0.25
CA ALA A 33 24.06 -1.47 0.70
C ALA A 33 23.84 -2.43 -0.48
N VAL A 34 23.36 -1.95 -1.63
CA VAL A 34 23.28 -2.77 -2.87
C VAL A 34 24.68 -3.14 -3.35
N GLU A 35 25.62 -2.19 -3.31
CA GLU A 35 27.02 -2.45 -3.66
C GLU A 35 27.65 -3.47 -2.71
N ALA A 36 27.48 -3.31 -1.40
CA ALA A 36 27.98 -4.26 -0.42
C ALA A 36 27.37 -5.67 -0.60
N ALA A 37 26.07 -5.75 -0.91
CA ALA A 37 25.40 -7.01 -1.22
C ALA A 37 25.96 -7.68 -2.48
N ARG A 38 26.23 -6.90 -3.54
CA ARG A 38 26.91 -7.39 -4.76
C ARG A 38 28.30 -7.94 -4.44
N GLU A 39 29.10 -7.22 -3.65
CA GLU A 39 30.44 -7.65 -3.23
C GLU A 39 30.44 -8.92 -2.37
N ALA A 40 29.36 -9.12 -1.60
CA ALA A 40 29.10 -10.36 -0.88
C ALA A 40 28.67 -11.53 -1.77
N GLY A 41 28.50 -11.30 -3.08
CA GLY A 41 28.17 -12.32 -4.07
C GLY A 41 26.66 -12.47 -4.34
N ILE A 42 25.83 -11.58 -3.83
CA ILE A 42 24.39 -11.56 -4.15
C ILE A 42 24.23 -10.98 -5.56
N ASN A 43 23.55 -11.71 -6.44
CA ASN A 43 23.31 -11.30 -7.83
C ASN A 43 21.84 -11.36 -8.24
N TRP A 44 20.92 -11.72 -7.33
CA TRP A 44 19.49 -11.74 -7.58
C TRP A 44 18.80 -10.85 -6.56
N PHE A 45 18.26 -9.72 -7.03
CA PHE A 45 17.68 -8.69 -6.19
C PHE A 45 16.23 -8.46 -6.58
N GLU A 46 15.41 -8.21 -5.57
CA GLU A 46 14.16 -7.55 -5.81
C GLU A 46 14.37 -6.03 -5.81
N ALA A 47 14.22 -5.40 -6.96
CA ALA A 47 14.77 -4.07 -7.26
C ALA A 47 13.70 -3.02 -7.60
N GLY A 48 12.41 -3.34 -7.45
CA GLY A 48 11.33 -2.39 -7.72
C GLY A 48 9.95 -3.02 -7.90
N GLY A 49 9.06 -2.27 -8.55
CA GLY A 49 7.64 -2.65 -8.64
C GLY A 49 6.93 -2.62 -7.29
N GLY A 50 5.84 -3.38 -7.14
CA GLY A 50 5.00 -3.35 -5.95
C GLY A 50 4.61 -1.92 -5.55
N ALA A 51 4.57 -1.63 -4.25
CA ALA A 51 4.32 -0.26 -3.77
C ALA A 51 5.53 0.67 -3.97
N ARG A 52 6.72 0.13 -4.24
CA ARG A 52 7.95 0.91 -4.35
C ARG A 52 7.92 1.87 -5.54
N PHE A 53 7.33 1.45 -6.66
CA PHE A 53 7.14 2.32 -7.83
C PHE A 53 6.40 3.61 -7.44
N GLN A 54 5.26 3.49 -6.78
CA GLN A 54 4.42 4.63 -6.41
C GLN A 54 4.97 5.43 -5.23
N ALA A 55 5.59 4.76 -4.25
CA ALA A 55 6.11 5.41 -3.05
C ALA A 55 7.21 6.43 -3.35
N LEU A 56 7.95 6.24 -4.44
CA LEU A 56 8.95 7.19 -4.92
C LEU A 56 8.31 8.53 -5.29
N TYR A 57 7.27 8.51 -6.13
CA TYR A 57 6.52 9.69 -6.52
C TYR A 57 5.72 10.29 -5.36
N PHE A 58 5.08 9.45 -4.54
CA PHE A 58 4.10 9.92 -3.55
C PHE A 58 4.75 10.46 -2.27
N TYR A 59 5.89 9.90 -1.89
CA TYR A 59 6.45 10.12 -0.55
C TYR A 59 7.94 10.42 -0.55
N SER A 60 8.65 10.14 -1.64
CA SER A 60 10.10 10.34 -1.71
C SER A 60 10.48 11.51 -2.59
N ASN A 61 9.58 12.00 -3.45
CA ASN A 61 9.87 12.98 -4.49
C ASN A 61 11.09 12.54 -5.33
N GLU A 62 11.02 11.31 -5.85
CA GLU A 62 12.06 10.67 -6.67
C GLU A 62 11.40 9.95 -7.85
N ASP A 63 12.16 9.75 -8.92
CA ASP A 63 11.73 9.01 -10.10
C ASP A 63 12.00 7.52 -9.95
N ALA A 64 10.98 6.69 -10.23
CA ALA A 64 11.13 5.24 -10.12
C ALA A 64 11.98 4.63 -11.24
N PHE A 65 12.00 5.24 -12.43
CA PHE A 65 12.82 4.79 -13.54
C PHE A 65 14.29 5.17 -13.34
N ASP A 66 14.58 6.37 -12.84
CA ASP A 66 15.94 6.75 -12.41
C ASP A 66 16.47 5.78 -11.33
N MET A 67 15.63 5.47 -10.34
CA MET A 67 15.99 4.50 -9.30
C MET A 67 16.33 3.12 -9.91
N MET A 68 15.56 2.63 -10.88
CA MET A 68 15.85 1.35 -11.56
C MET A 68 17.19 1.40 -12.31
N ASP A 69 17.45 2.45 -13.09
CA ASP A 69 18.69 2.61 -13.85
C ASP A 69 19.92 2.66 -12.92
N ARG A 70 19.80 3.39 -11.81
CA ARG A 70 20.85 3.50 -10.80
C ARG A 70 21.04 2.21 -10.01
N PHE A 71 19.96 1.49 -9.72
CA PHE A 71 20.03 0.16 -9.12
C PHE A 71 20.78 -0.80 -10.04
N ARG A 72 20.44 -0.83 -11.34
CA ARG A 72 21.15 -1.63 -12.36
C ARG A 72 22.63 -1.28 -12.44
N ALA A 73 22.98 0.00 -12.48
CA ALA A 73 24.37 0.43 -12.48
C ALA A 73 25.13 -0.05 -11.23
N THR A 74 24.48 -0.02 -10.07
CA THR A 74 25.08 -0.40 -8.77
C THR A 74 25.20 -1.92 -8.61
N ALA A 75 24.13 -2.66 -8.88
CA ALA A 75 24.09 -4.13 -8.78
C ALA A 75 24.95 -4.82 -9.85
N GLY A 76 25.19 -4.15 -10.98
CA GLY A 76 26.01 -4.62 -12.08
C GLY A 76 25.20 -5.18 -13.26
N PRO A 77 25.84 -5.33 -14.43
CA PRO A 77 25.17 -5.70 -15.67
C PRO A 77 24.57 -7.11 -15.65
N ASP A 78 25.18 -8.04 -14.91
CA ASP A 78 24.77 -9.45 -14.87
C ASP A 78 23.77 -9.77 -13.76
N ALA A 79 23.37 -8.78 -12.94
CA ALA A 79 22.41 -9.00 -11.86
C ALA A 79 21.03 -9.37 -12.42
N ASP A 80 20.36 -10.34 -11.81
CA ASP A 80 18.94 -10.60 -12.04
C ASP A 80 18.15 -9.59 -11.19
N LEU A 81 17.64 -8.55 -11.84
CA LEU A 81 16.80 -7.56 -11.18
C LEU A 81 15.35 -7.94 -11.40
N GLN A 82 14.67 -8.22 -10.30
CA GLN A 82 13.29 -8.66 -10.31
C GLN A 82 12.36 -7.60 -9.72
N THR A 83 11.20 -7.40 -10.35
CA THR A 83 10.13 -6.57 -9.80
C THR A 83 8.88 -7.39 -9.52
N LEU A 84 8.00 -6.84 -8.68
CA LEU A 84 6.67 -7.41 -8.43
C LEU A 84 5.61 -6.63 -9.23
N ALA A 85 4.82 -7.35 -10.03
CA ALA A 85 3.67 -6.82 -10.75
C ALA A 85 2.41 -7.60 -10.40
N ARG A 86 1.28 -6.91 -10.30
CA ARG A 86 -0.01 -7.53 -10.00
C ARG A 86 -0.86 -7.64 -11.26
N GLY A 87 -0.79 -8.75 -11.98
CA GLY A 87 -1.68 -9.09 -13.10
C GLY A 87 -2.10 -7.86 -13.92
N VAL A 88 -3.40 -7.57 -13.87
CA VAL A 88 -4.03 -6.44 -14.59
C VAL A 88 -3.81 -5.06 -13.96
N ASN A 89 -3.32 -4.97 -12.74
CA ASN A 89 -2.99 -3.71 -12.08
C ASN A 89 -1.55 -3.27 -12.35
N VAL A 90 -0.66 -4.18 -12.76
CA VAL A 90 0.79 -3.97 -12.85
C VAL A 90 1.36 -3.33 -11.56
N VAL A 91 1.74 -2.06 -11.59
CA VAL A 91 2.21 -1.26 -10.46
C VAL A 91 1.24 -0.12 -10.06
N GLY A 92 0.05 -0.10 -10.65
CA GLY A 92 -1.00 0.89 -10.38
C GLY A 92 -1.83 0.59 -9.12
N LEU A 93 -2.52 1.62 -8.61
CA LEU A 93 -3.44 1.48 -7.47
C LEU A 93 -4.72 0.70 -7.85
N GLU A 94 -5.12 0.81 -9.10
CA GLU A 94 -6.29 0.16 -9.69
C GLU A 94 -5.89 -0.71 -10.89
N SER A 95 -6.84 -1.51 -11.38
CA SER A 95 -6.64 -2.27 -12.62
C SER A 95 -6.45 -1.31 -13.79
N GLN A 96 -5.55 -1.68 -14.70
CA GLN A 96 -5.10 -0.88 -15.83
C GLN A 96 -5.69 -1.40 -17.15
N SER A 97 -5.77 -0.53 -18.14
CA SER A 97 -6.09 -0.89 -19.53
C SER A 97 -4.93 -1.64 -20.19
N SER A 98 -5.22 -2.34 -21.27
CA SER A 98 -4.28 -3.18 -21.99
C SER A 98 -3.04 -2.42 -22.47
N ASP A 99 -3.20 -1.19 -22.97
CA ASP A 99 -2.10 -0.34 -23.41
C ASP A 99 -1.12 0.02 -22.28
N VAL A 100 -1.61 0.29 -21.07
CA VAL A 100 -0.80 0.57 -19.87
C VAL A 100 -0.10 -0.71 -19.39
N ILE A 101 -0.78 -1.87 -19.42
CA ILE A 101 -0.17 -3.16 -19.06
C ILE A 101 1.01 -3.48 -19.99
N LYS A 102 0.86 -3.22 -21.30
CA LYS A 102 1.95 -3.38 -22.26
C LYS A 102 3.09 -2.41 -21.97
N ALA A 103 2.78 -1.12 -21.78
CA ALA A 103 3.79 -0.09 -21.50
C ALA A 103 4.61 -0.39 -20.23
N HIS A 104 3.99 -0.99 -19.21
CA HIS A 104 4.71 -1.45 -18.01
C HIS A 104 5.84 -2.42 -18.37
N ALA A 105 5.56 -3.46 -19.16
CA ALA A 105 6.58 -4.44 -19.53
C ALA A 105 7.69 -3.80 -20.39
N ASP A 106 7.31 -2.98 -21.38
CA ASP A 106 8.27 -2.32 -22.27
C ASP A 106 9.20 -1.35 -21.51
N LEU A 107 8.63 -0.52 -20.62
CA LEU A 107 9.40 0.44 -19.83
C LEU A 107 10.29 -0.25 -18.81
N PHE A 108 9.81 -1.31 -18.15
CA PHE A 108 10.64 -2.02 -17.18
C PHE A 108 11.80 -2.74 -17.88
N ALA A 109 11.59 -3.29 -19.08
CA ALA A 109 12.67 -3.82 -19.92
C ALA A 109 13.67 -2.73 -20.32
N LYS A 110 13.18 -1.55 -20.73
CA LYS A 110 14.01 -0.39 -21.06
C LYS A 110 14.90 0.03 -19.89
N HIS A 111 14.38 0.03 -18.67
CA HIS A 111 15.09 0.43 -17.44
C HIS A 111 15.81 -0.74 -16.73
N GLY A 112 16.20 -1.77 -17.50
CA GLY A 112 17.14 -2.78 -17.06
C GLY A 112 16.59 -3.81 -16.08
N ILE A 113 15.27 -3.96 -15.94
CA ILE A 113 14.68 -5.10 -15.21
C ILE A 113 14.93 -6.39 -15.99
N THR A 114 15.23 -7.48 -15.29
CA THR A 114 15.46 -8.81 -15.89
C THR A 114 14.20 -9.67 -15.83
N THR A 115 13.53 -9.65 -14.67
CA THR A 115 12.45 -10.59 -14.34
C THR A 115 11.25 -9.84 -13.77
N ILE A 116 10.04 -10.19 -14.19
CA ILE A 116 8.82 -9.71 -13.55
C ILE A 116 8.11 -10.89 -12.89
N ARG A 117 7.96 -10.80 -11.56
CA ARG A 117 7.10 -11.69 -10.79
C ARG A 117 5.66 -11.20 -10.86
N ASN A 118 4.80 -11.98 -11.49
CA ASN A 118 3.43 -11.60 -11.82
C ASN A 118 2.43 -12.44 -11.04
N PHE A 119 1.58 -11.78 -10.24
CA PHE A 119 0.58 -12.45 -9.40
C PHE A 119 -0.80 -11.82 -9.52
N ASP A 120 -1.82 -12.62 -9.21
CA ASP A 120 -3.18 -12.14 -9.00
C ASP A 120 -3.62 -12.44 -7.56
N ALA A 121 -4.27 -11.47 -6.92
CA ALA A 121 -4.68 -11.60 -5.52
C ALA A 121 -5.86 -12.58 -5.35
N LEU A 122 -6.70 -12.74 -6.38
CA LEU A 122 -7.83 -13.66 -6.39
C LEU A 122 -7.46 -15.04 -6.94
N ASN A 123 -6.21 -15.25 -7.36
CA ASN A 123 -5.78 -16.41 -8.13
C ASN A 123 -6.65 -16.63 -9.40
N ASP A 124 -7.19 -15.55 -9.97
CA ASP A 124 -7.86 -15.60 -11.26
C ASP A 124 -6.83 -15.60 -12.38
N VAL A 125 -6.62 -16.77 -12.99
CA VAL A 125 -5.64 -16.96 -14.06
C VAL A 125 -5.89 -16.04 -15.25
N ASN A 126 -7.15 -15.64 -15.51
CA ASN A 126 -7.46 -14.72 -16.62
C ASN A 126 -6.76 -13.37 -16.46
N ASN A 127 -6.54 -12.92 -15.23
CA ASN A 127 -5.83 -11.66 -14.94
C ASN A 127 -4.32 -11.75 -15.19
N LEU A 128 -3.77 -12.94 -15.40
CA LEU A 128 -2.35 -13.19 -15.66
C LEU A 128 -2.03 -13.36 -17.14
N ILE A 129 -3.00 -13.72 -17.97
CA ILE A 129 -2.75 -14.10 -19.38
C ILE A 129 -2.12 -12.93 -20.15
N TYR A 130 -2.81 -11.79 -20.19
CA TYR A 130 -2.37 -10.66 -21.00
C TYR A 130 -1.08 -10.02 -20.47
N SER A 131 -0.98 -9.85 -19.15
CA SER A 131 0.22 -9.31 -18.50
C SER A 131 1.43 -10.24 -18.69
N GLY A 132 1.26 -11.55 -18.54
CA GLY A 132 2.29 -12.55 -18.81
C GLY A 132 2.79 -12.53 -20.25
N GLN A 133 1.88 -12.42 -21.22
CA GLN A 133 2.25 -12.28 -22.64
C GLN A 133 3.04 -10.98 -22.90
N CYS A 134 2.64 -9.86 -22.29
CA CYS A 134 3.36 -8.60 -22.43
C CYS A 134 4.79 -8.69 -21.87
N ILE A 135 4.97 -9.34 -20.71
CA ILE A 135 6.29 -9.56 -20.10
C ILE A 135 7.20 -10.34 -21.05
N ALA A 136 6.71 -11.48 -21.58
CA ALA A 136 7.48 -12.29 -22.51
C ALA A 136 7.80 -11.56 -23.82
N ASN A 137 6.83 -10.82 -24.37
CA ASN A 137 7.01 -10.04 -25.60
C ASN A 137 8.03 -8.90 -25.45
N ALA A 138 8.17 -8.33 -24.25
CA ALA A 138 9.18 -7.33 -23.95
C ALA A 138 10.60 -7.94 -23.80
N GLY A 139 10.74 -9.26 -23.87
CA GLY A 139 12.01 -9.97 -23.70
C GLY A 139 12.42 -10.17 -22.23
N LEU A 140 11.50 -9.95 -21.31
CA LEU A 140 11.72 -10.16 -19.86
C LEU A 140 11.43 -11.60 -19.48
N LYS A 141 12.08 -12.07 -18.41
CA LYS A 141 11.71 -13.34 -17.79
C LYS A 141 10.40 -13.18 -17.01
N HIS A 142 9.48 -14.11 -17.20
CA HIS A 142 8.22 -14.14 -16.48
C HIS A 142 8.25 -15.18 -15.35
N GLN A 143 8.11 -14.71 -14.11
CA GLN A 143 7.87 -15.59 -12.96
C GLN A 143 6.39 -15.55 -12.60
N VAL A 144 5.65 -16.58 -12.99
CA VAL A 144 4.22 -16.69 -12.72
C VAL A 144 3.97 -17.14 -11.28
N VAL A 145 2.95 -16.58 -10.62
CA VAL A 145 2.70 -16.78 -9.19
C VAL A 145 1.40 -17.51 -8.90
N VAL A 146 1.45 -18.45 -7.98
CA VAL A 146 0.29 -18.92 -7.21
C VAL A 146 0.31 -18.23 -5.84
N SER A 147 -0.65 -17.36 -5.58
CA SER A 147 -0.75 -16.61 -4.32
C SER A 147 -1.26 -17.53 -3.22
N MET A 148 -0.56 -17.59 -2.09
CA MET A 148 -0.86 -18.45 -0.94
C MET A 148 -1.22 -17.65 0.30
N MET A 149 -2.03 -18.26 1.16
CA MET A 149 -2.23 -17.89 2.56
C MET A 149 -2.79 -19.11 3.32
N GLU A 150 -2.79 -19.05 4.65
CA GLU A 150 -3.67 -19.88 5.46
C GLU A 150 -4.99 -19.14 5.75
N LEU A 151 -6.10 -19.88 5.74
CA LEU A 151 -7.40 -19.31 6.07
C LEU A 151 -7.54 -19.14 7.60
N PRO A 152 -8.30 -18.12 8.06
CA PRO A 152 -8.63 -18.00 9.47
C PRO A 152 -9.27 -19.28 10.02
N PRO A 153 -9.00 -19.65 11.29
CA PRO A 153 -9.60 -20.84 11.89
C PRO A 153 -11.12 -20.91 11.71
N GLY A 154 -11.62 -22.10 11.35
CA GLY A 154 -13.04 -22.32 11.06
C GLY A 154 -13.49 -21.92 9.65
N CYS A 155 -12.59 -21.52 8.77
CA CYS A 155 -12.87 -21.34 7.34
C CYS A 155 -12.37 -22.55 6.53
N SER A 156 -13.10 -22.90 5.47
CA SER A 156 -12.74 -23.96 4.52
C SER A 156 -13.33 -23.66 3.14
N GLY A 157 -12.82 -24.32 2.10
CA GLY A 157 -13.34 -24.21 0.73
C GLY A 157 -12.33 -23.67 -0.31
N ALA A 158 -11.20 -23.12 0.15
CA ALA A 158 -10.08 -22.70 -0.69
C ALA A 158 -8.76 -22.82 0.10
N HIS A 159 -7.63 -22.56 -0.56
CA HIS A 159 -6.30 -22.48 0.07
C HIS A 159 -5.82 -23.76 0.77
N ASP A 160 -6.28 -24.94 0.34
CA ASP A 160 -5.60 -26.21 0.62
C ASP A 160 -4.63 -26.57 -0.52
N ALA A 161 -3.84 -27.63 -0.35
CA ALA A 161 -2.86 -28.04 -1.36
C ALA A 161 -3.52 -28.39 -2.71
N ALA A 162 -4.73 -28.97 -2.69
CA ALA A 162 -5.48 -29.32 -3.89
C ALA A 162 -5.98 -28.07 -4.66
N PHE A 163 -6.40 -27.03 -3.95
CA PHE A 163 -6.73 -25.73 -4.52
C PHE A 163 -5.53 -25.15 -5.26
N TYR A 164 -4.36 -25.12 -4.63
CA TYR A 164 -3.15 -24.57 -5.27
C TYR A 164 -2.65 -25.42 -6.44
N GLU A 165 -2.77 -26.75 -6.36
CA GLU A 165 -2.51 -27.65 -7.48
C GLU A 165 -3.42 -27.30 -8.67
N LYS A 166 -4.72 -27.11 -8.42
CA LYS A 166 -5.69 -26.74 -9.45
C LYS A 166 -5.36 -25.38 -10.06
N THR A 167 -5.02 -24.37 -9.27
CA THR A 167 -4.61 -23.06 -9.78
C THR A 167 -3.37 -23.17 -10.65
N LEU A 168 -2.35 -23.92 -10.23
CA LEU A 168 -1.16 -24.16 -11.05
C LEU A 168 -1.53 -24.85 -12.36
N ARG A 169 -2.39 -25.88 -12.33
CA ARG A 169 -2.86 -26.56 -13.54
C ARG A 169 -3.54 -25.59 -14.51
N GLN A 170 -4.40 -24.70 -14.00
CA GLN A 170 -5.05 -23.69 -14.82
C GLN A 170 -4.04 -22.71 -15.45
N ILE A 171 -2.97 -22.33 -14.72
CA ILE A 171 -1.88 -21.51 -15.29
C ILE A 171 -1.18 -22.25 -16.43
N LEU A 172 -0.89 -23.54 -16.26
CA LEU A 172 -0.26 -24.36 -17.30
C LEU A 172 -1.18 -24.55 -18.51
N ASP A 173 -2.47 -24.79 -18.28
CA ASP A 173 -3.47 -24.97 -19.33
C ASP A 173 -3.75 -23.67 -20.10
N ALA A 174 -3.51 -22.52 -19.49
CA ALA A 174 -3.66 -21.21 -20.13
C ALA A 174 -2.52 -20.86 -21.09
N ASP A 175 -1.47 -21.70 -21.16
CA ASP A 175 -0.31 -21.56 -22.05
C ASP A 175 0.35 -20.18 -22.01
N ILE A 176 0.36 -19.57 -20.81
CA ILE A 176 1.04 -18.30 -20.57
C ILE A 176 2.54 -18.57 -20.61
N PRO A 177 3.36 -17.86 -21.41
CA PRO A 177 4.81 -18.05 -21.38
C PRO A 177 5.38 -17.74 -19.99
N TYR A 178 6.16 -18.64 -19.39
CA TYR A 178 6.83 -18.42 -18.11
C TYR A 178 8.20 -19.09 -18.06
N ASP A 179 9.11 -18.53 -17.26
CA ASP A 179 10.47 -19.05 -17.02
C ASP A 179 10.58 -19.74 -15.65
N SER A 180 9.73 -19.35 -14.71
CA SER A 180 9.72 -19.92 -13.36
C SER A 180 8.36 -19.78 -12.70
N VAL A 181 8.13 -20.57 -11.64
CA VAL A 181 6.90 -20.54 -10.85
C VAL A 181 7.24 -20.15 -9.42
N CYS A 182 6.45 -19.24 -8.84
CA CYS A 182 6.58 -18.85 -7.44
C CYS A 182 5.30 -19.12 -6.67
N PHE A 183 5.42 -19.72 -5.50
CA PHE A 183 4.34 -19.80 -4.51
C PHE A 183 4.55 -18.69 -3.49
N LYS A 184 3.60 -17.74 -3.41
CA LYS A 184 3.78 -16.49 -2.66
C LYS A 184 2.81 -16.37 -1.49
N ASP A 185 3.31 -16.60 -0.28
CA ASP A 185 2.61 -16.31 0.97
C ASP A 185 2.92 -14.90 1.46
N ALA A 186 2.12 -13.91 1.04
CA ALA A 186 2.36 -12.50 1.38
C ALA A 186 2.04 -12.15 2.85
N SER A 187 1.28 -12.99 3.55
CA SER A 187 0.89 -12.73 4.95
C SER A 187 1.77 -13.49 5.95
N GLY A 188 2.52 -14.50 5.50
CA GLY A 188 3.29 -15.37 6.38
C GLY A 188 2.41 -16.28 7.23
N THR A 189 1.22 -16.62 6.74
CA THR A 189 0.24 -17.42 7.50
C THR A 189 0.25 -18.90 7.16
N SER A 190 0.81 -19.29 6.01
CA SER A 190 0.80 -20.69 5.55
C SER A 190 1.52 -21.59 6.54
N THR A 191 0.91 -22.74 6.85
CA THR A 191 1.53 -23.73 7.73
C THR A 191 2.64 -24.50 6.99
N PRO A 192 3.73 -24.92 7.68
CA PRO A 192 4.82 -25.66 7.02
C PRO A 192 4.36 -26.94 6.32
N SER A 193 3.39 -27.67 6.88
CA SER A 193 2.81 -28.86 6.26
C SER A 193 2.12 -28.54 4.93
N LYS A 194 1.35 -27.45 4.88
CA LYS A 194 0.66 -27.01 3.66
C LYS A 194 1.64 -26.56 2.58
N VAL A 195 2.70 -25.86 2.98
CA VAL A 195 3.79 -25.48 2.09
C VAL A 195 4.45 -26.73 1.50
N PHE A 196 4.82 -27.70 2.34
CA PHE A 196 5.44 -28.95 1.91
C PHE A 196 4.56 -29.70 0.90
N GLU A 197 3.28 -29.90 1.22
CA GLU A 197 2.34 -30.62 0.34
C GLU A 197 2.16 -29.92 -1.00
N THR A 198 1.94 -28.61 -0.98
CA THR A 198 1.72 -27.79 -2.17
C THR A 198 2.94 -27.80 -3.09
N VAL A 199 4.13 -27.53 -2.53
CA VAL A 199 5.38 -27.50 -3.31
C VAL A 199 5.70 -28.88 -3.88
N LYS A 200 5.45 -29.95 -3.12
CA LYS A 200 5.68 -31.33 -3.58
C LYS A 200 4.75 -31.73 -4.73
N LEU A 201 3.50 -31.27 -4.71
CA LEU A 201 2.55 -31.46 -5.82
C LEU A 201 3.00 -30.66 -7.04
N ALA A 202 3.32 -29.38 -6.86
CA ALA A 202 3.80 -28.51 -7.94
C ALA A 202 5.05 -29.07 -8.62
N ARG A 203 6.01 -29.58 -7.83
CA ARG A 203 7.25 -30.13 -8.35
C ARG A 203 7.03 -31.35 -9.26
N LYS A 204 5.99 -32.15 -9.01
CA LYS A 204 5.60 -33.29 -9.87
C LYS A 204 4.95 -32.85 -11.18
N MET A 205 4.31 -31.68 -11.19
CA MET A 205 3.62 -31.15 -12.37
C MET A 205 4.56 -30.40 -13.31
N LEU A 206 5.54 -29.70 -12.74
CA LEU A 206 6.44 -28.81 -13.48
C LEU A 206 7.65 -29.55 -14.05
N PRO A 207 8.08 -29.24 -15.29
CA PRO A 207 9.33 -29.73 -15.86
C PRO A 207 10.52 -29.52 -14.93
N ALA A 208 11.46 -30.47 -14.89
CA ALA A 208 12.53 -30.51 -13.88
C ALA A 208 13.46 -29.28 -13.90
N ASP A 209 13.56 -28.60 -15.04
CA ASP A 209 14.37 -27.41 -15.28
C ASP A 209 13.64 -26.09 -14.94
N VAL A 210 12.31 -26.11 -14.78
CA VAL A 210 11.54 -24.95 -14.33
C VAL A 210 11.87 -24.70 -12.85
N MET A 211 12.43 -23.53 -12.56
CA MET A 211 12.74 -23.11 -11.19
C MET A 211 11.45 -22.94 -10.37
N LEU A 212 11.40 -23.61 -9.22
CA LEU A 212 10.32 -23.46 -8.25
C LEU A 212 10.77 -22.61 -7.07
N ASN A 213 10.18 -21.42 -6.94
CA ASN A 213 10.47 -20.47 -5.88
C ASN A 213 9.37 -20.46 -4.80
N PHE A 214 9.75 -20.30 -3.53
CA PHE A 214 8.80 -20.04 -2.45
C PHE A 214 9.11 -18.70 -1.79
N HIS A 215 8.07 -17.91 -1.56
CA HIS A 215 8.15 -16.62 -0.87
C HIS A 215 7.23 -16.64 0.35
N THR A 216 7.73 -16.24 1.52
CA THR A 216 6.91 -16.03 2.71
C THR A 216 7.43 -14.87 3.58
N HIS A 217 6.73 -14.58 4.67
CA HIS A 217 7.08 -13.57 5.66
C HIS A 217 7.20 -14.21 7.05
N GLU A 218 7.97 -13.60 7.94
CA GLU A 218 8.22 -14.03 9.32
C GLU A 218 7.16 -13.50 10.32
N THR A 219 6.03 -12.96 9.84
CA THR A 219 5.11 -12.21 10.71
C THR A 219 4.56 -13.10 11.82
N ALA A 220 4.25 -14.36 11.50
CA ALA A 220 3.83 -15.37 12.47
C ALA A 220 5.00 -16.14 13.13
N GLY A 221 6.25 -15.78 12.81
CA GLY A 221 7.47 -16.38 13.37
C GLY A 221 7.81 -17.78 12.84
N ILE A 222 7.25 -18.16 11.69
CA ILE A 222 7.40 -19.51 11.10
C ILE A 222 7.96 -19.49 9.68
N GLY A 223 8.47 -18.34 9.20
CA GLY A 223 8.94 -18.18 7.82
C GLY A 223 10.08 -19.15 7.48
N GLY A 224 11.10 -19.24 8.35
CA GLY A 224 12.21 -20.18 8.18
C GLY A 224 11.78 -21.66 8.18
N LEU A 225 10.74 -22.02 8.95
CA LEU A 225 10.16 -23.37 8.93
C LEU A 225 9.45 -23.65 7.60
N CYS A 226 8.72 -22.66 7.07
CA CYS A 226 8.08 -22.77 5.77
C CYS A 226 9.10 -22.84 4.63
N TYR A 227 10.20 -22.07 4.69
CA TYR A 227 11.30 -22.21 3.73
C TYR A 227 11.94 -23.60 3.77
N LYS A 228 12.20 -24.13 4.97
CA LYS A 228 12.73 -25.49 5.11
C LYS A 228 11.76 -26.54 4.54
N ALA A 229 10.47 -26.39 4.81
CA ALA A 229 9.43 -27.26 4.26
C ALA A 229 9.36 -27.19 2.73
N ALA A 230 9.44 -26.00 2.13
CA ALA A 230 9.48 -25.83 0.68
C ALA A 230 10.73 -26.49 0.07
N ILE A 231 11.90 -26.29 0.67
CA ILE A 231 13.17 -26.90 0.22
C ILE A 231 13.08 -28.43 0.26
N ASP A 232 12.60 -29.00 1.36
CA ASP A 232 12.43 -30.46 1.51
C ASP A 232 11.42 -31.04 0.52
N ALA A 233 10.44 -30.22 0.08
CA ALA A 233 9.46 -30.58 -0.93
C ALA A 233 9.96 -30.43 -2.37
N GLY A 234 11.14 -29.84 -2.58
CA GLY A 234 11.79 -29.71 -3.88
C GLY A 234 11.79 -28.30 -4.47
N ALA A 235 11.59 -27.25 -3.67
CA ALA A 235 11.88 -25.90 -4.11
C ALA A 235 13.36 -25.72 -4.46
N ASP A 236 13.63 -24.85 -5.43
CA ASP A 236 14.97 -24.54 -5.94
C ASP A 236 15.44 -23.15 -5.49
N ALA A 237 14.50 -22.30 -5.11
CA ALA A 237 14.75 -20.94 -4.67
C ALA A 237 13.82 -20.52 -3.52
N ILE A 238 14.29 -19.56 -2.73
CA ILE A 238 13.55 -18.90 -1.66
C ILE A 238 13.82 -17.39 -1.64
N ASP A 239 13.00 -16.61 -0.95
CA ASP A 239 13.20 -15.16 -0.80
C ASP A 239 13.75 -14.81 0.59
N LEU A 240 14.89 -14.14 0.66
CA LEU A 240 15.53 -13.77 1.93
C LEU A 240 15.78 -12.28 2.00
N SER A 241 15.89 -11.75 3.21
CA SER A 241 16.18 -10.32 3.44
C SER A 241 17.39 -10.12 4.35
N MET A 242 17.78 -8.86 4.53
CA MET A 242 18.87 -8.42 5.39
C MET A 242 18.33 -7.52 6.49
N ALA A 243 18.88 -7.61 7.69
CA ALA A 243 18.52 -6.70 8.77
C ALA A 243 19.01 -5.25 8.46
N PRO A 244 18.23 -4.21 8.81
CA PRO A 244 17.07 -4.22 9.71
C PRO A 244 15.73 -4.54 9.03
N ALA A 245 15.71 -4.85 7.74
CA ALA A 245 14.50 -5.16 6.98
C ALA A 245 14.27 -6.68 6.81
N SER A 246 14.57 -7.48 7.82
CA SER A 246 14.38 -8.93 7.89
C SER A 246 13.72 -9.33 9.22
N GLY A 247 13.06 -10.49 9.25
CA GLY A 247 12.28 -10.94 10.41
C GLY A 247 10.99 -10.12 10.63
N GLY A 248 10.18 -10.52 11.60
CA GLY A 248 8.89 -9.89 11.86
C GLY A 248 8.06 -9.80 10.58
N THR A 249 7.66 -8.59 10.19
CA THR A 249 6.87 -8.37 8.97
C THR A 249 7.59 -8.63 7.64
N CYS A 250 8.89 -8.93 7.65
CA CYS A 250 9.72 -9.17 6.47
C CYS A 250 10.00 -10.67 6.24
N GLN A 251 10.77 -10.99 5.20
CA GLN A 251 11.30 -12.35 4.96
C GLN A 251 12.30 -12.76 6.05
N THR A 252 12.53 -14.07 6.16
CA THR A 252 13.64 -14.64 6.93
C THR A 252 14.97 -14.01 6.51
N ASP A 253 15.80 -13.74 7.51
CA ASP A 253 17.13 -13.17 7.33
C ASP A 253 18.11 -14.15 6.67
N ILE A 254 19.04 -13.65 5.83
CA ILE A 254 20.01 -14.49 5.11
C ILE A 254 20.90 -15.28 6.08
N ILE A 255 21.43 -14.62 7.13
CA ILE A 255 22.29 -15.27 8.12
C ILE A 255 21.48 -16.32 8.90
N THR A 256 20.23 -16.00 9.23
CA THR A 256 19.33 -16.94 9.90
C THR A 256 19.07 -18.18 9.04
N MET A 257 18.75 -18.00 7.76
CA MET A 257 18.50 -19.13 6.87
C MET A 257 19.75 -19.97 6.61
N TRP A 258 20.92 -19.32 6.47
CA TRP A 258 22.20 -20.02 6.44
C TRP A 258 22.39 -20.91 7.66
N HIS A 259 22.05 -20.41 8.85
CA HIS A 259 22.11 -21.19 10.09
C HIS A 259 21.11 -22.36 10.10
N ILE A 260 19.87 -22.14 9.64
CA ILE A 260 18.83 -23.19 9.51
C ILE A 260 19.31 -24.36 8.64
N LEU A 261 20.07 -24.09 7.57
CA LEU A 261 20.56 -25.14 6.66
C LEU A 261 21.81 -25.88 7.17
N ARG A 262 22.42 -25.45 8.29
CA ARG A 262 23.58 -26.16 8.85
C ARG A 262 23.18 -27.55 9.32
N GLY A 263 24.03 -28.54 9.01
CA GLY A 263 23.74 -29.96 9.29
C GLY A 263 22.77 -30.62 8.31
N THR A 264 22.23 -29.89 7.34
CA THR A 264 21.39 -30.44 6.26
C THR A 264 22.20 -30.71 4.98
N ASP A 265 21.56 -31.38 4.01
CA ASP A 265 22.09 -31.62 2.66
C ASP A 265 21.99 -30.38 1.73
N TYR A 266 21.54 -29.23 2.24
CA TYR A 266 21.36 -28.00 1.48
C TYR A 266 22.38 -26.93 1.88
N THR A 267 22.63 -25.99 0.97
CA THR A 267 23.50 -24.83 1.19
C THR A 267 23.01 -23.62 0.39
N LEU A 268 23.21 -22.40 0.92
CA LEU A 268 23.06 -21.17 0.14
C LEU A 268 24.30 -20.87 -0.72
N ASP A 269 25.43 -21.52 -0.42
CA ASP A 269 26.71 -21.33 -1.12
C ASP A 269 27.17 -19.86 -1.11
N ILE A 270 27.31 -19.33 0.11
CA ILE A 270 27.65 -17.93 0.41
C ILE A 270 28.91 -17.83 1.27
N ASP A 271 29.60 -16.69 1.18
CA ASP A 271 30.62 -16.26 2.14
C ASP A 271 29.94 -15.50 3.29
N ILE A 272 29.80 -16.15 4.44
CA ILE A 272 29.03 -15.61 5.56
C ILE A 272 29.65 -14.34 6.14
N ASP A 273 30.97 -14.19 6.11
CA ASP A 273 31.65 -13.02 6.66
C ASP A 273 31.36 -11.78 5.80
N LYS A 274 31.29 -11.95 4.47
CA LYS A 274 30.88 -10.87 3.57
C LYS A 274 29.41 -10.50 3.72
N ILE A 275 28.53 -11.47 3.99
CA ILE A 275 27.11 -11.19 4.24
C ILE A 275 26.94 -10.38 5.52
N ILE A 276 27.69 -10.69 6.57
CA ILE A 276 27.71 -9.88 7.81
C ILE A 276 28.12 -8.43 7.50
N VAL A 277 29.17 -8.22 6.70
CA VAL A 277 29.59 -6.87 6.28
C VAL A 277 28.49 -6.16 5.48
N ALA A 278 27.83 -6.85 4.55
CA ALA A 278 26.73 -6.28 3.77
C ALA A 278 25.54 -5.87 4.65
N GLU A 279 25.20 -6.68 5.66
CA GLU A 279 24.17 -6.32 6.65
C GLU A 279 24.58 -5.14 7.52
N ASP A 280 25.84 -5.04 7.94
CA ASP A 280 26.32 -3.90 8.73
C ASP A 280 26.25 -2.59 7.94
N VAL A 281 26.62 -2.62 6.65
CA VAL A 281 26.43 -1.47 5.75
C VAL A 281 24.94 -1.13 5.64
N PHE A 282 24.07 -2.14 5.46
CA PHE A 282 22.64 -1.90 5.35
C PHE A 282 22.03 -1.31 6.63
N ARG A 283 22.47 -1.76 7.81
CA ARG A 283 22.09 -1.16 9.10
C ARG A 283 22.51 0.30 9.19
N ASP A 284 23.73 0.64 8.76
CA ASP A 284 24.20 2.03 8.77
C ASP A 284 23.41 2.90 7.80
N CYS A 285 23.13 2.42 6.59
CA CYS A 285 22.26 3.09 5.61
C CYS A 285 20.87 3.43 6.18
N MET A 286 20.30 2.54 7.00
CA MET A 286 18.94 2.67 7.51
C MET A 286 18.84 3.33 8.89
N LYS A 287 19.96 3.73 9.51
CA LYS A 287 20.01 4.18 10.93
C LYS A 287 19.13 5.39 11.26
N ASP A 288 18.90 6.26 10.27
CA ASP A 288 18.13 7.49 10.45
C ASP A 288 16.63 7.27 10.22
N TYR A 289 16.23 6.14 9.64
CA TYR A 289 14.83 5.80 9.37
C TYR A 289 14.15 5.32 10.65
N PHE A 290 12.89 5.73 10.84
CA PHE A 290 12.08 5.21 11.93
C PHE A 290 11.75 3.73 11.67
N LEU A 291 12.08 2.88 12.65
CA LEU A 291 11.78 1.45 12.64
C LEU A 291 10.53 1.18 13.48
N PRO A 292 9.37 0.86 12.89
CA PRO A 292 8.17 0.60 13.65
C PRO A 292 8.33 -0.65 14.53
N PRO A 293 7.97 -0.63 15.82
CA PRO A 293 8.13 -1.79 16.69
C PRO A 293 7.44 -3.04 16.14
N GLU A 294 6.21 -2.91 15.64
CA GLU A 294 5.45 -4.01 15.03
C GLU A 294 6.14 -4.63 13.80
N ALA A 295 6.98 -3.88 13.08
CA ALA A 295 7.66 -4.39 11.89
C ALA A 295 8.68 -5.48 12.23
N THR A 296 9.21 -5.45 13.45
CA THR A 296 10.31 -6.31 13.92
C THR A 296 9.85 -7.43 14.87
N GLN A 297 8.55 -7.51 15.15
CA GLN A 297 7.99 -8.43 16.12
C GLN A 297 7.22 -9.56 15.45
N VAL A 298 7.23 -10.72 16.10
CA VAL A 298 6.33 -11.82 15.77
C VAL A 298 4.94 -11.52 16.34
N ASP A 299 3.92 -11.69 15.51
CA ASP A 299 2.52 -11.59 15.90
C ASP A 299 1.80 -12.93 15.67
N ALA A 300 1.58 -13.66 16.77
CA ALA A 300 0.89 -14.95 16.77
C ALA A 300 -0.61 -14.84 16.41
N MET A 301 -1.18 -13.63 16.33
CA MET A 301 -2.58 -13.41 15.97
C MET A 301 -2.80 -13.29 14.46
N ILE A 302 -1.74 -13.13 13.67
CA ILE A 302 -1.83 -12.98 12.20
C ILE A 302 -2.55 -14.15 11.50
N PRO A 303 -2.45 -15.43 11.93
CA PRO A 303 -3.26 -16.50 11.36
C PRO A 303 -4.78 -16.30 11.48
N PHE A 304 -5.26 -15.47 12.41
CA PHE A 304 -6.69 -15.19 12.61
C PHE A 304 -7.19 -14.03 11.73
N SER A 305 -6.28 -13.18 11.28
CA SER A 305 -6.53 -12.02 10.43
C SER A 305 -5.32 -11.89 9.51
N PRO A 306 -5.33 -12.60 8.37
CA PRO A 306 -4.17 -12.66 7.49
C PRO A 306 -3.92 -11.27 6.93
N MET A 307 -3.08 -10.47 7.58
CA MET A 307 -2.70 -9.14 7.14
C MET A 307 -1.21 -9.17 6.80
N PRO A 308 -0.83 -8.89 5.55
CA PRO A 308 0.56 -8.70 5.17
C PRO A 308 1.23 -7.61 5.99
N GLY A 309 2.55 -7.71 6.15
CA GLY A 309 3.37 -6.78 6.93
C GLY A 309 3.09 -5.30 6.64
N GLY A 310 3.18 -4.88 5.37
CA GLY A 310 2.93 -3.49 5.00
C GLY A 310 1.47 -3.02 5.21
N ALA A 311 0.50 -3.93 5.26
CA ALA A 311 -0.88 -3.60 5.63
C ALA A 311 -1.03 -3.46 7.14
N LEU A 312 -0.42 -4.38 7.92
CA LEU A 312 -0.38 -4.33 9.37
C LEU A 312 0.23 -3.01 9.87
N THR A 313 1.46 -2.68 9.45
CA THR A 313 2.18 -1.47 9.92
C THR A 313 1.45 -0.18 9.53
N ALA A 314 0.86 -0.13 8.34
CA ALA A 314 0.08 1.01 7.88
C ALA A 314 -1.20 1.23 8.70
N ASN A 315 -1.93 0.15 8.96
CA ASN A 315 -3.23 0.20 9.61
C ASN A 315 -3.11 0.43 11.11
N THR A 316 -2.12 -0.17 11.78
CA THR A 316 -1.86 0.09 13.21
C THR A 316 -1.35 1.52 13.43
N GLN A 317 -0.50 2.04 12.55
CA GLN A 317 -0.08 3.45 12.60
C GLN A 317 -1.30 4.38 12.46
N MET A 318 -2.15 4.13 11.47
CA MET A 318 -3.39 4.89 11.28
C MET A 318 -4.29 4.84 12.52
N LEU A 319 -4.49 3.67 13.13
CA LEU A 319 -5.29 3.56 14.34
C LEU A 319 -4.68 4.37 15.50
N ARG A 320 -3.34 4.41 15.64
CA ARG A 320 -2.66 5.24 16.66
C ARG A 320 -2.87 6.73 16.41
N ASP A 321 -2.69 7.18 15.17
CA ASP A 321 -2.79 8.60 14.82
C ASP A 321 -4.20 9.17 15.05
N ASN A 322 -5.20 8.28 15.02
CA ASN A 322 -6.60 8.64 15.21
C ASN A 322 -7.18 8.20 16.57
N GLY A 323 -6.35 7.69 17.49
CA GLY A 323 -6.79 7.29 18.83
C GLY A 323 -7.74 6.09 18.87
N LEU A 324 -7.66 5.18 17.89
CA LEU A 324 -8.55 4.02 17.69
C LEU A 324 -7.87 2.67 17.93
N MET A 325 -6.68 2.64 18.52
CA MET A 325 -5.95 1.38 18.76
C MET A 325 -6.67 0.43 19.73
N ASP A 326 -7.49 0.97 20.62
CA ASP A 326 -8.34 0.19 21.53
C ASP A 326 -9.36 -0.69 20.77
N ARG A 327 -9.79 -0.26 19.58
CA ARG A 327 -10.70 -1.02 18.69
C ARG A 327 -10.01 -2.11 17.87
N TYR A 328 -8.67 -2.14 17.81
CA TYR A 328 -7.92 -3.08 16.99
C TYR A 328 -8.32 -4.56 17.20
N PRO A 329 -8.48 -5.06 18.44
CA PRO A 329 -8.88 -6.46 18.66
C PRO A 329 -10.27 -6.79 18.09
N GLU A 330 -11.20 -5.84 18.07
CA GLU A 330 -12.52 -6.04 17.45
C GLU A 330 -12.42 -6.13 15.93
N ILE A 331 -11.59 -5.28 15.31
CA ILE A 331 -11.36 -5.25 13.86
C ILE A 331 -10.77 -6.58 13.38
N ILE A 332 -9.77 -7.11 14.09
CA ILE A 332 -9.15 -8.40 13.81
C ILE A 332 -10.17 -9.54 13.84
N ARG A 333 -11.07 -9.55 14.84
CA ARG A 333 -12.15 -10.56 14.93
C ARG A 333 -13.14 -10.43 13.77
N ALA A 334 -13.55 -9.20 13.44
CA ALA A 334 -14.46 -8.95 12.33
C ALA A 334 -13.86 -9.38 10.98
N MET A 335 -12.55 -9.27 10.81
CA MET A 335 -11.87 -9.62 9.56
C MET A 335 -12.03 -11.10 9.17
N SER A 336 -12.12 -12.02 10.13
CA SER A 336 -12.37 -13.45 9.83
C SER A 336 -13.70 -13.66 9.10
N GLU A 337 -14.77 -12.97 9.53
CA GLU A 337 -16.07 -13.03 8.85
C GLU A 337 -16.00 -12.40 7.45
N VAL A 338 -15.32 -11.27 7.33
CA VAL A 338 -15.13 -10.57 6.06
C VAL A 338 -14.39 -11.45 5.03
N VAL A 339 -13.32 -12.14 5.44
CA VAL A 339 -12.61 -13.11 4.59
C VAL A 339 -13.54 -14.24 4.15
N ARG A 340 -14.32 -14.80 5.09
CA ARG A 340 -15.24 -15.91 4.84
C ARG A 340 -16.34 -15.54 3.84
N LYS A 341 -16.95 -14.36 4.00
CA LYS A 341 -18.05 -13.90 3.14
C LYS A 341 -17.57 -13.31 1.81
N GLY A 342 -16.29 -12.92 1.71
CA GLY A 342 -15.71 -12.26 0.54
C GLY A 342 -15.17 -13.20 -0.54
N GLY A 343 -15.38 -14.51 -0.43
CA GLY A 343 -14.96 -15.48 -1.45
C GLY A 343 -13.50 -15.91 -1.39
N PHE A 344 -12.82 -15.70 -0.25
CA PHE A 344 -11.45 -16.14 0.04
C PHE A 344 -10.37 -15.64 -0.94
N GLY A 345 -10.42 -14.39 -1.42
CA GLY A 345 -9.26 -13.80 -2.09
C GLY A 345 -8.01 -13.86 -1.21
N THR A 346 -6.83 -14.09 -1.81
CA THR A 346 -5.57 -14.12 -1.06
C THR A 346 -5.33 -12.76 -0.43
N SER A 347 -5.00 -12.73 0.86
CA SER A 347 -4.69 -11.47 1.53
C SER A 347 -3.32 -10.95 1.12
N VAL A 348 -3.32 -10.21 0.03
CA VAL A 348 -2.23 -9.43 -0.56
C VAL A 348 -2.85 -8.14 -1.10
N THR A 349 -2.08 -7.10 -1.40
CA THR A 349 -2.66 -5.87 -1.97
C THR A 349 -3.38 -6.21 -3.31
N PRO A 350 -4.61 -5.72 -3.55
CA PRO A 350 -5.38 -4.78 -2.72
C PRO A 350 -6.34 -5.46 -1.73
N VAL A 351 -6.57 -6.78 -1.87
CA VAL A 351 -7.53 -7.57 -1.09
C VAL A 351 -7.32 -7.47 0.42
N SER A 352 -6.06 -7.49 0.88
CA SER A 352 -5.72 -7.27 2.30
C SER A 352 -6.28 -5.96 2.87
N GLN A 353 -6.24 -4.89 2.09
CA GLN A 353 -6.82 -3.59 2.48
C GLN A 353 -8.34 -3.63 2.43
N PHE A 354 -8.93 -4.29 1.44
CA PHE A 354 -10.39 -4.46 1.35
C PHE A 354 -10.93 -5.19 2.58
N TYR A 355 -10.25 -6.25 3.02
CA TYR A 355 -10.62 -6.98 4.22
C TYR A 355 -10.50 -6.13 5.48
N PHE A 356 -9.39 -5.41 5.66
CA PHE A 356 -9.24 -4.53 6.81
C PHE A 356 -10.28 -3.41 6.83
N GLN A 357 -10.51 -2.74 5.70
CA GLN A 357 -11.44 -1.62 5.59
C GLN A 357 -12.89 -2.05 5.83
N GLN A 358 -13.29 -3.19 5.27
CA GLN A 358 -14.63 -3.72 5.53
C GLN A 358 -14.78 -4.15 7.00
N ALA A 359 -13.75 -4.78 7.59
CA ALA A 359 -13.76 -5.15 9.00
C ALA A 359 -13.83 -3.91 9.92
N PHE A 360 -13.05 -2.88 9.59
CA PHE A 360 -13.10 -1.58 10.25
C PHE A 360 -14.50 -0.96 10.16
N ASN A 361 -15.09 -0.91 8.98
CA ASN A 361 -16.45 -0.39 8.80
C ASN A 361 -17.48 -1.18 9.61
N ASN A 362 -17.39 -2.51 9.64
CA ASN A 362 -18.28 -3.36 10.44
C ASN A 362 -18.18 -3.04 11.94
N VAL A 363 -17.00 -2.68 12.43
CA VAL A 363 -16.74 -2.33 13.84
C VAL A 363 -17.18 -0.90 14.17
N MET A 364 -17.04 0.03 13.23
CA MET A 364 -17.34 1.45 13.44
C MET A 364 -18.80 1.80 13.18
N PHE A 365 -19.43 1.23 12.16
CA PHE A 365 -20.79 1.58 11.71
C PHE A 365 -21.83 0.49 11.97
N GLY A 366 -21.39 -0.70 12.38
CA GLY A 366 -22.23 -1.87 12.55
C GLY A 366 -22.04 -2.89 11.42
N PRO A 367 -22.33 -4.18 11.68
CA PRO A 367 -22.04 -5.25 10.72
C PRO A 367 -22.77 -5.05 9.39
N TRP A 368 -22.00 -4.90 8.30
CA TRP A 368 -22.52 -4.79 6.93
C TRP A 368 -23.45 -3.59 6.68
N GLU A 369 -23.44 -2.58 7.56
CA GLU A 369 -24.19 -1.32 7.38
C GLU A 369 -23.52 -0.41 6.34
N LYS A 370 -22.19 -0.45 6.26
CA LYS A 370 -21.40 0.32 5.31
C LYS A 370 -20.38 -0.55 4.59
N PHE A 371 -20.49 -0.63 3.27
CA PHE A 371 -19.48 -1.30 2.44
C PHE A 371 -18.26 -0.42 2.19
N ALA A 372 -17.07 -1.03 2.25
CA ALA A 372 -15.88 -0.44 1.68
C ALA A 372 -15.90 -0.66 0.15
N ASP A 373 -15.75 0.41 -0.63
CA ASP A 373 -15.85 0.38 -2.10
C ASP A 373 -15.05 -0.74 -2.75
N GLY A 374 -13.79 -0.92 -2.34
CA GLY A 374 -12.92 -1.95 -2.88
C GLY A 374 -13.42 -3.37 -2.59
N TYR A 375 -13.88 -3.62 -1.36
CA TYR A 375 -14.45 -4.92 -0.99
C TYR A 375 -15.73 -5.21 -1.76
N GLY A 376 -16.63 -4.22 -1.85
CA GLY A 376 -17.87 -4.35 -2.60
C GLY A 376 -17.64 -4.63 -4.09
N LYS A 377 -16.77 -3.85 -4.75
CA LYS A 377 -16.37 -4.09 -6.14
C LYS A 377 -15.74 -5.47 -6.35
N MET A 378 -14.96 -5.97 -5.38
CA MET A 378 -14.39 -7.31 -5.42
C MET A 378 -15.47 -8.40 -5.40
N VAL A 379 -16.40 -8.36 -4.45
CA VAL A 379 -17.47 -9.38 -4.37
C VAL A 379 -18.46 -9.30 -5.55
N LEU A 380 -18.53 -8.15 -6.22
CA LEU A 380 -19.32 -7.95 -7.45
C LEU A 380 -18.58 -8.37 -8.74
N GLY A 381 -17.30 -8.76 -8.67
CA GLY A 381 -16.54 -9.28 -9.82
C GLY A 381 -15.70 -8.25 -10.60
N TYR A 382 -15.64 -6.99 -10.17
CA TYR A 382 -14.89 -5.93 -10.89
C TYR A 382 -13.36 -6.08 -10.80
N PHE A 383 -12.87 -6.99 -9.96
CA PHE A 383 -11.45 -7.36 -9.85
C PHE A 383 -11.13 -8.74 -10.44
N GLY A 384 -12.11 -9.39 -11.08
CA GLY A 384 -12.02 -10.78 -11.52
C GLY A 384 -12.76 -11.72 -10.58
N LYS A 385 -12.54 -13.02 -10.77
CA LYS A 385 -13.24 -14.08 -10.05
C LYS A 385 -12.56 -14.42 -8.72
N THR A 386 -13.31 -14.37 -7.63
CA THR A 386 -12.86 -14.86 -6.32
C THR A 386 -12.69 -16.39 -6.32
N PRO A 387 -11.78 -16.95 -5.49
CA PRO A 387 -11.54 -18.40 -5.40
C PRO A 387 -12.81 -19.26 -5.25
N VAL A 388 -13.75 -18.78 -4.43
CA VAL A 388 -15.10 -19.34 -4.33
C VAL A 388 -16.14 -18.23 -4.47
N ALA A 389 -17.39 -18.60 -4.74
CA ALA A 389 -18.47 -17.62 -4.79
C ALA A 389 -18.59 -16.88 -3.44
N PRO A 390 -18.65 -15.54 -3.44
CA PRO A 390 -18.92 -14.78 -2.22
C PRO A 390 -20.32 -15.06 -1.69
N ASP A 391 -20.58 -14.68 -0.44
CA ASP A 391 -21.89 -14.83 0.19
C ASP A 391 -22.95 -14.03 -0.57
N ALA A 392 -24.05 -14.69 -0.95
CA ALA A 392 -25.07 -14.12 -1.82
C ALA A 392 -25.77 -12.88 -1.22
N GLU A 393 -25.96 -12.83 0.10
CA GLU A 393 -26.54 -11.67 0.77
C GLU A 393 -25.57 -10.49 0.75
N ILE A 394 -24.27 -10.76 0.90
CA ILE A 394 -23.24 -9.73 0.80
C ILE A 394 -23.12 -9.18 -0.61
N VAL A 395 -23.20 -10.03 -1.64
CA VAL A 395 -23.22 -9.59 -3.05
C VAL A 395 -24.43 -8.68 -3.30
N LYS A 396 -25.62 -9.08 -2.85
CA LYS A 396 -26.84 -8.29 -3.00
C LYS A 396 -26.72 -6.92 -2.34
N ARG A 397 -26.33 -6.87 -1.06
CA ARG A 397 -26.19 -5.61 -0.32
C ARG A 397 -25.10 -4.70 -0.89
N ALA A 398 -23.97 -5.26 -1.31
CA ALA A 398 -22.92 -4.52 -1.97
C ALA A 398 -23.46 -3.85 -3.25
N SER A 399 -24.17 -4.63 -4.07
CA SER A 399 -24.79 -4.14 -5.31
C SER A 399 -25.75 -2.97 -5.06
N GLU A 400 -26.65 -3.13 -4.09
CA GLU A 400 -27.61 -2.09 -3.69
C GLU A 400 -26.93 -0.82 -3.17
N GLN A 401 -25.93 -0.93 -2.28
CA GLN A 401 -25.25 0.25 -1.72
C GLN A 401 -24.33 0.96 -2.72
N LEU A 402 -23.70 0.23 -3.63
CA LEU A 402 -22.77 0.80 -4.61
C LEU A 402 -23.46 1.24 -5.90
N GLY A 403 -24.72 0.84 -6.13
CA GLY A 403 -25.43 1.06 -7.38
C GLY A 403 -24.76 0.36 -8.56
N LEU A 404 -24.14 -0.81 -8.32
CA LEU A 404 -23.38 -1.56 -9.30
C LEU A 404 -23.92 -2.98 -9.41
N GLU A 405 -24.23 -3.42 -10.63
CA GLU A 405 -24.61 -4.82 -10.88
C GLU A 405 -23.40 -5.76 -10.79
N PRO A 406 -23.58 -7.00 -10.30
CA PRO A 406 -22.57 -8.04 -10.41
C PRO A 406 -22.17 -8.26 -11.88
N THR A 407 -20.88 -8.49 -12.12
CA THR A 407 -20.32 -8.63 -13.47
C THR A 407 -19.43 -9.86 -13.59
N THR A 408 -19.40 -10.42 -14.80
CA THR A 408 -18.46 -11.48 -15.21
C THR A 408 -17.47 -10.99 -16.27
N LYS A 409 -17.55 -9.72 -16.67
CA LYS A 409 -16.61 -9.11 -17.60
C LYS A 409 -15.22 -9.08 -16.98
N SER A 410 -14.19 -9.31 -17.80
CA SER A 410 -12.82 -9.24 -17.32
C SER A 410 -12.47 -7.80 -16.90
N PRO A 411 -11.60 -7.60 -15.90
CA PRO A 411 -11.12 -6.27 -15.54
C PRO A 411 -10.50 -5.51 -16.71
N ILE A 412 -9.79 -6.19 -17.62
CA ILE A 412 -9.21 -5.56 -18.81
C ILE A 412 -10.30 -5.06 -19.75
N GLU A 413 -11.35 -5.86 -20.03
CA GLU A 413 -12.47 -5.42 -20.89
C GLU A 413 -13.13 -4.16 -20.31
N LEU A 414 -13.35 -4.12 -19.00
CA LEU A 414 -13.93 -2.96 -18.32
C LEU A 414 -13.01 -1.74 -18.42
N ASN A 415 -11.70 -1.92 -18.27
CA ASN A 415 -10.73 -0.82 -18.34
C ASN A 415 -10.54 -0.29 -19.75
N ASP A 416 -10.53 -1.16 -20.76
CA ASP A 416 -10.38 -0.77 -22.17
C ASP A 416 -11.63 -0.05 -22.69
N ALA A 417 -12.80 -0.34 -22.11
CA ALA A 417 -14.05 0.36 -22.41
C ALA A 417 -14.18 1.73 -21.68
N ASP A 418 -13.36 1.99 -20.66
CA ASP A 418 -13.40 3.23 -19.88
C ASP A 418 -12.54 4.32 -20.54
N PRO A 419 -13.14 5.38 -21.14
CA PRO A 419 -12.39 6.42 -21.85
C PRO A 419 -11.53 7.28 -20.93
N SER A 420 -11.69 7.18 -19.61
CA SER A 420 -10.85 7.86 -18.61
C SER A 420 -9.57 7.10 -18.29
N LYS A 421 -9.43 5.85 -18.74
CA LYS A 421 -8.25 5.00 -18.54
C LYS A 421 -7.40 4.90 -19.81
N GLY A 422 -6.13 4.54 -19.60
CA GLY A 422 -5.16 4.34 -20.67
C GLY A 422 -4.16 5.46 -20.84
N LEU A 423 -3.25 5.26 -21.80
CA LEU A 423 -2.16 6.18 -22.10
C LEU A 423 -2.65 7.46 -22.79
N ALA A 424 -3.74 7.38 -23.56
CA ALA A 424 -4.32 8.53 -24.26
C ALA A 424 -4.84 9.63 -23.30
N PRO A 425 -5.70 9.34 -22.30
CA PRO A 425 -6.12 10.37 -21.33
C PRO A 425 -4.95 10.87 -20.47
N ALA A 426 -3.98 10.01 -20.13
CA ALA A 426 -2.78 10.43 -19.41
C ALA A 426 -1.92 11.42 -20.23
N ARG A 427 -1.76 11.17 -21.55
CA ARG A 427 -1.09 12.08 -22.48
C ARG A 427 -1.77 13.44 -22.55
N LYS A 428 -3.10 13.43 -22.73
CA LYS A 428 -3.89 14.67 -22.76
C LYS A 428 -3.74 15.47 -21.46
N ARG A 429 -3.73 14.79 -20.31
CA ARG A 429 -3.53 15.43 -19.00
C ARG A 429 -2.18 16.13 -18.90
N LEU A 430 -1.11 15.53 -19.42
CA LEU A 430 0.22 16.17 -19.47
C LEU A 430 0.21 17.42 -20.36
N GLU A 431 -0.43 17.35 -21.52
CA GLU A 431 -0.56 18.48 -22.45
C GLU A 431 -1.32 19.66 -21.82
N GLU A 432 -2.43 19.38 -21.13
CA GLU A 432 -3.23 20.37 -20.41
C GLU A 432 -2.45 21.06 -19.28
N GLU A 433 -1.57 20.33 -18.61
CA GLU A 433 -0.73 20.84 -17.53
C GLU A 433 0.59 21.45 -18.02
N GLY A 434 0.85 21.45 -19.34
CA GLY A 434 2.09 21.98 -19.93
C GLY A 434 3.34 21.17 -19.55
N LEU A 435 3.18 19.89 -19.22
CA LEU A 435 4.25 19.00 -18.79
C LEU A 435 4.85 18.21 -19.98
N PRO A 436 6.14 17.81 -19.93
CA PRO A 436 6.74 17.01 -20.99
C PRO A 436 6.02 15.69 -21.22
N VAL A 437 5.75 15.37 -22.49
CA VAL A 437 5.05 14.16 -22.90
C VAL A 437 6.05 13.09 -23.31
N THR A 438 6.66 12.42 -22.33
CA THR A 438 7.50 11.24 -22.51
C THR A 438 6.72 9.96 -22.19
N ASP A 439 7.20 8.80 -22.64
CA ASP A 439 6.54 7.53 -22.33
C ASP A 439 6.52 7.26 -20.82
N GLU A 440 7.58 7.62 -20.11
CA GLU A 440 7.68 7.56 -18.65
C GLU A 440 6.64 8.45 -17.99
N ASN A 441 6.53 9.73 -18.39
CA ASN A 441 5.57 10.65 -17.78
C ASN A 441 4.13 10.23 -18.05
N VAL A 442 3.84 9.74 -19.26
CA VAL A 442 2.52 9.21 -19.59
C VAL A 442 2.20 8.01 -18.70
N PHE A 443 3.15 7.09 -18.51
CA PHE A 443 2.97 5.93 -17.65
C PHE A 443 2.84 6.30 -16.16
N ILE A 444 3.60 7.29 -15.69
CA ILE A 444 3.47 7.86 -14.33
C ILE A 444 2.05 8.38 -14.16
N VAL A 445 1.56 9.24 -15.05
CA VAL A 445 0.21 9.80 -14.93
C VAL A 445 -0.87 8.73 -15.01
N ALA A 446 -0.74 7.74 -15.90
CA ALA A 446 -1.69 6.64 -16.00
C ALA A 446 -1.79 5.80 -14.71
N THR A 447 -0.66 5.51 -14.06
CA THR A 447 -0.59 4.62 -12.90
C THR A 447 -0.68 5.32 -11.54
N CYS A 448 -0.31 6.60 -11.49
CA CYS A 448 -0.21 7.42 -10.28
C CYS A 448 -1.25 8.56 -10.21
N LYS A 449 -1.93 8.85 -11.32
CA LYS A 449 -2.97 9.89 -11.43
C LYS A 449 -2.48 11.25 -10.92
N GLU A 450 -3.29 11.93 -10.11
CA GLU A 450 -3.00 13.27 -9.62
C GLU A 450 -1.72 13.35 -8.79
N LYS A 451 -1.38 12.31 -8.03
CA LYS A 451 -0.10 12.26 -7.29
C LYS A 451 1.11 12.20 -8.25
N GLY A 452 0.94 11.60 -9.43
CA GLY A 452 1.94 11.64 -10.50
C GLY A 452 2.11 13.05 -11.09
N ILE A 453 1.01 13.75 -11.37
CA ILE A 453 1.05 15.15 -11.84
C ILE A 453 1.69 16.07 -10.79
N THR A 454 1.32 15.90 -9.51
CA THR A 454 1.88 16.66 -8.39
C THR A 454 3.41 16.49 -8.32
N TYR A 455 3.91 15.27 -8.49
CA TYR A 455 5.34 15.00 -8.59
C TYR A 455 5.98 15.70 -9.79
N LEU A 456 5.40 15.57 -10.99
CA LEU A 456 5.95 16.15 -12.22
C LEU A 456 5.99 17.68 -12.19
N LYS A 457 5.13 18.33 -11.41
CA LYS A 457 5.15 19.78 -11.15
C LYS A 457 6.20 20.21 -10.12
N GLY A 458 6.77 19.26 -9.37
CA GLY A 458 7.68 19.54 -8.24
C GLY A 458 6.97 19.87 -6.93
N ASP A 459 5.66 19.64 -6.84
CA ASP A 459 4.82 19.98 -5.69
C ASP A 459 4.67 18.80 -4.69
N ALA A 460 5.28 17.65 -4.97
CA ALA A 460 5.17 16.47 -4.12
C ALA A 460 5.88 16.67 -2.78
N ARG A 461 5.19 16.32 -1.70
CA ARG A 461 5.73 16.41 -0.33
C ARG A 461 6.48 15.14 0.04
N ILE A 462 7.59 15.32 0.75
CA ILE A 462 8.34 14.19 1.33
C ILE A 462 7.52 13.65 2.53
N GLY A 463 7.21 12.36 2.48
CA GLY A 463 6.48 11.61 3.51
C GLY A 463 7.31 10.53 4.19
N ILE A 464 8.63 10.63 4.13
CA ILE A 464 9.58 9.71 4.79
C ILE A 464 9.54 9.95 6.30
N ARG A 465 9.61 8.86 7.08
CA ARG A 465 9.62 8.92 8.54
C ARG A 465 11.03 8.72 9.04
N TYR A 466 11.70 9.81 9.41
CA TYR A 466 12.98 9.72 10.10
C TYR A 466 12.76 9.60 11.60
N LYS A 467 13.69 8.90 12.27
CA LYS A 467 13.67 8.66 13.71
C LYS A 467 13.56 9.96 14.50
N LYS A 468 14.37 10.96 14.13
CA LYS A 468 14.40 12.30 14.75
C LYS A 468 13.03 13.00 14.73
N ASP A 469 12.27 12.84 13.65
CA ASP A 469 11.00 13.52 13.45
C ASP A 469 9.93 12.87 14.32
N VAL A 470 9.90 11.53 14.35
CA VAL A 470 8.98 10.76 15.20
C VAL A 470 9.26 11.01 16.69
N GLU A 471 10.53 11.08 17.09
CA GLU A 471 10.91 11.43 18.46
C GLU A 471 10.45 12.85 18.82
N ALA A 472 10.63 13.82 17.92
CA ALA A 472 10.17 15.19 18.13
C ALA A 472 8.64 15.27 18.27
N GLU A 473 7.88 14.55 17.44
CA GLU A 473 6.42 14.46 17.52
C GLU A 473 5.96 13.85 18.85
N GLN A 474 6.61 12.79 19.31
CA GLN A 474 6.30 12.15 20.60
C GLN A 474 6.56 13.10 21.77
N VAL A 475 7.69 13.83 21.74
CA VAL A 475 7.99 14.86 22.74
C VAL A 475 6.91 15.95 22.70
N ALA A 476 6.54 16.45 21.54
CA ALA A 476 5.51 17.49 21.40
C ALA A 476 4.14 17.05 21.95
N LYS A 477 3.75 15.78 21.73
CA LYS A 477 2.54 15.18 22.29
C LYS A 477 2.60 15.07 23.82
N LEU A 478 3.75 14.67 24.38
CA LEU A 478 3.94 14.55 25.83
C LEU A 478 4.04 15.90 26.55
N THR A 479 4.61 16.92 25.90
CA THR A 479 4.79 18.25 26.49
C THR A 479 3.59 19.18 26.24
N GLY A 480 2.55 18.73 25.55
CA GLY A 480 1.36 19.53 25.23
C GLY A 480 1.64 20.71 24.29
N ALA A 481 2.77 20.70 23.57
CA ALA A 481 3.15 21.77 22.65
C ALA A 481 2.38 21.69 21.31
N ALA A 482 1.65 20.60 21.08
CA ALA A 482 0.75 20.42 19.95
C ALA A 482 -0.73 20.54 20.38
N SER A 483 -1.12 21.69 20.90
CA SER A 483 -2.53 22.13 20.89
C SER A 483 -2.63 23.66 20.93
N ASN A 484 -2.61 24.30 19.76
CA ASN A 484 -3.50 25.42 19.52
C ASN A 484 -4.86 24.80 19.15
N SER A 485 -6.02 25.17 19.66
CA SER A 485 -6.41 26.20 20.61
C SER A 485 -7.90 26.01 20.92
N SER A 486 -8.27 25.93 22.20
CA SER A 486 -9.54 26.49 22.72
C SER A 486 -9.59 26.30 24.24
N SER A 487 -8.85 27.11 24.99
CA SER A 487 -9.18 27.38 26.38
C SER A 487 -9.20 28.89 26.58
N SER A 488 -10.36 29.39 26.97
CA SER A 488 -10.70 30.79 27.20
C SER A 488 -10.12 31.33 28.52
N GLY A 489 -8.82 31.13 28.75
CA GLY A 489 -8.13 31.54 29.99
C GLY A 489 -7.03 32.56 29.71
N SER A 490 -6.98 33.63 30.53
CA SER A 490 -5.88 34.59 30.56
C SER A 490 -4.53 33.89 30.72
N GLY A 491 -3.55 34.24 29.89
CA GLY A 491 -2.24 33.59 29.91
C GLY A 491 -1.13 34.47 29.33
N THR A 492 0.11 34.23 29.76
CA THR A 492 1.29 34.89 29.17
C THR A 492 1.88 33.98 28.10
N VAL A 493 2.05 34.51 26.89
CA VAL A 493 2.55 33.80 25.72
C VAL A 493 3.83 34.48 25.25
N ASN A 494 4.83 33.68 24.84
CA ASN A 494 6.05 34.21 24.24
C ASN A 494 5.87 34.37 22.73
N VAL A 495 5.92 35.62 22.24
CA VAL A 495 5.79 35.94 20.83
C VAL A 495 7.18 36.27 20.27
N SER A 496 7.58 35.59 19.20
CA SER A 496 8.84 35.87 18.52
C SER A 496 8.59 36.79 17.32
N VAL A 497 9.26 37.94 17.28
CA VAL A 497 9.24 38.86 16.14
C VAL A 497 10.68 39.17 15.77
N ASN A 498 11.05 38.90 14.51
CA ASN A 498 12.41 39.08 13.98
C ASN A 498 13.50 38.38 14.82
N GLY A 499 13.20 37.19 15.36
CA GLY A 499 14.16 36.38 16.13
C GLY A 499 14.36 36.81 17.58
N LEU A 500 13.64 37.83 18.05
CA LEU A 500 13.63 38.25 19.45
C LEU A 500 12.32 37.82 20.11
N SER A 501 12.41 37.21 21.30
CA SER A 501 11.26 36.69 22.05
C SER A 501 10.77 37.70 23.08
N TYR A 502 9.47 37.95 23.06
CA TYR A 502 8.79 38.90 23.96
C TYR A 502 7.69 38.20 24.74
N ALA A 503 7.66 38.38 26.06
CA ALA A 503 6.58 37.89 26.91
C ALA A 503 5.37 38.84 26.82
N VAL A 504 4.25 38.33 26.32
CA VAL A 504 3.01 39.09 26.11
C VAL A 504 1.91 38.47 26.97
N THR A 505 1.28 39.26 27.85
CA THR A 505 0.15 38.79 28.66
C THR A 505 -1.15 39.05 27.93
N VAL A 506 -1.90 37.99 27.62
CA VAL A 506 -3.17 38.05 26.90
C VAL A 506 -4.33 37.83 27.86
N ASN A 507 -5.28 38.77 27.87
CA ASN A 507 -6.49 38.77 28.68
C ASN A 507 -7.69 39.07 27.77
N GLY A 508 -8.41 38.03 27.33
CA GLY A 508 -9.51 38.16 26.38
C GLY A 508 -9.05 38.81 25.08
N ASP A 509 -9.72 39.88 24.66
CA ASP A 509 -9.42 40.62 23.42
C ASP A 509 -8.26 41.62 23.55
N THR A 510 -7.45 41.53 24.60
CA THR A 510 -6.35 42.45 24.87
C THR A 510 -5.03 41.73 25.12
N ALA A 511 -3.93 42.26 24.57
CA ALA A 511 -2.57 41.80 24.78
C ALA A 511 -1.72 42.91 25.38
N THR A 512 -0.97 42.64 26.44
CA THR A 512 -0.11 43.63 27.10
C THR A 512 1.36 43.23 26.97
N LEU A 513 2.17 44.14 26.44
CA LEU A 513 3.61 44.00 26.29
C LEU A 513 4.30 45.23 26.90
N ASN A 514 5.22 45.01 27.86
CA ASN A 514 5.99 46.06 28.54
C ASN A 514 5.11 47.22 29.09
N GLY A 515 3.95 46.89 29.65
CA GLY A 515 3.01 47.87 30.24
C GLY A 515 2.17 48.64 29.22
N LYS A 516 2.27 48.35 27.92
CA LYS A 516 1.36 48.86 26.88
C LYS A 516 0.37 47.78 26.47
N THR A 517 -0.92 48.12 26.46
CA THR A 517 -2.01 47.22 26.09
C THR A 517 -2.48 47.49 24.66
N PHE A 518 -2.70 46.42 23.91
CA PHE A 518 -3.14 46.37 22.52
C PHE A 518 -4.44 45.57 22.44
N ASN A 519 -5.44 46.06 21.70
CA ASN A 519 -6.61 45.25 21.38
C ASN A 519 -6.23 44.27 20.27
N ILE A 520 -6.43 42.98 20.54
CA ILE A 520 -6.23 41.87 19.60
C ILE A 520 -7.57 41.21 19.19
N GLY A 521 -8.69 41.71 19.72
CA GLY A 521 -10.02 41.37 19.21
C GLY A 521 -10.14 41.70 17.73
N SER A 522 -10.63 40.75 16.95
CA SER A 522 -10.89 40.90 15.52
C SER A 522 -11.76 42.13 15.26
N GLY A 523 -11.21 43.09 14.52
CA GLY A 523 -11.95 44.21 13.95
C GLY A 523 -13.11 43.72 13.09
N ASP A 524 -14.11 44.60 12.97
CA ASP A 524 -15.42 44.39 12.37
C ASP A 524 -15.43 43.54 11.10
N ALA A 525 -16.48 42.74 10.99
CA ALA A 525 -16.88 42.04 9.78
C ALA A 525 -16.73 42.94 8.54
N VAL A 526 -16.01 42.43 7.54
CA VAL A 526 -16.10 42.96 6.18
C VAL A 526 -17.57 42.92 5.77
N PRO A 527 -18.21 44.03 5.39
CA PRO A 527 -19.58 43.98 4.90
C PRO A 527 -19.57 43.06 3.68
N ALA A 528 -20.38 42.01 3.75
CA ALA A 528 -20.63 41.15 2.61
C ALA A 528 -21.00 42.03 1.40
N ALA A 529 -20.28 41.86 0.29
CA ALA A 529 -20.68 42.44 -0.97
C ALA A 529 -22.11 41.96 -1.27
N ALA A 530 -23.04 42.91 -1.36
CA ALA A 530 -24.41 42.63 -1.71
C ALA A 530 -24.46 42.12 -3.16
N THR A 531 -24.61 40.81 -3.32
CA THR A 531 -25.12 40.20 -4.54
C THR A 531 -26.49 39.59 -4.26
N ALA A 532 -27.41 39.91 -5.16
CA ALA A 532 -28.85 39.77 -5.02
C ALA A 532 -29.34 38.32 -4.83
N GLY A 533 -30.39 38.17 -4.03
CA GLY A 533 -31.43 37.16 -4.20
C GLY A 533 -31.22 35.82 -3.50
N ALA A 534 -31.36 35.77 -2.18
CA ALA A 534 -31.68 34.52 -1.48
C ALA A 534 -33.18 34.22 -1.62
N PRO A 535 -33.58 32.97 -1.95
CA PRO A 535 -34.88 32.47 -1.54
C PRO A 535 -34.88 32.29 -0.02
N ALA A 536 -35.98 32.67 0.61
CA ALA A 536 -36.18 32.52 2.05
C ALA A 536 -36.48 31.06 2.42
N GLY A 537 -35.86 30.59 3.51
CA GLY A 537 -36.31 29.43 4.28
C GLY A 537 -35.48 28.16 4.10
N GLY A 538 -34.33 28.09 4.76
CA GLY A 538 -33.61 26.82 4.96
C GLY A 538 -32.80 26.86 6.26
N ALA A 539 -32.74 25.75 6.98
CA ALA A 539 -31.95 25.63 8.20
C ALA A 539 -30.47 25.44 7.82
N ASN A 540 -29.56 26.16 8.47
CA ASN A 540 -28.13 25.98 8.26
C ASN A 540 -27.68 24.75 9.07
N GLU A 541 -27.39 23.63 8.39
CA GLU A 541 -26.92 22.39 9.00
C GLU A 541 -25.41 22.20 8.74
N PRO A 542 -24.63 21.85 9.77
CA PRO A 542 -23.20 21.55 9.60
C PRO A 542 -23.00 20.15 9.01
N ILE A 543 -22.13 20.06 8.02
CA ILE A 543 -21.53 18.80 7.57
C ILE A 543 -20.31 18.56 8.45
N VAL A 544 -20.28 17.43 9.16
CA VAL A 544 -19.19 17.06 10.06
C VAL A 544 -18.36 15.91 9.51
N ALA A 545 -17.12 15.81 9.96
CA ALA A 545 -16.21 14.74 9.59
C ALA A 545 -16.75 13.41 10.13
N PRO A 546 -17.01 12.41 9.27
CA PRO A 546 -17.56 11.13 9.71
C PRO A 546 -16.52 10.30 10.48
N MET A 547 -15.24 10.61 10.30
CA MET A 547 -14.11 9.96 10.95
C MET A 547 -12.90 10.89 10.92
N PRO A 548 -11.85 10.60 11.72
CA PRO A 548 -10.59 11.32 11.63
C PRO A 548 -9.88 11.12 10.27
N GLY A 549 -9.19 12.15 9.76
CA GLY A 549 -8.43 12.08 8.51
C GLY A 549 -7.85 13.41 8.06
N LEU A 550 -7.25 13.44 6.86
CA LEU A 550 -6.62 14.61 6.24
C LEU A 550 -7.50 15.16 5.11
N ILE A 551 -7.76 16.45 5.04
CA ILE A 551 -8.51 17.03 3.91
C ILE A 551 -7.63 17.05 2.66
N VAL A 552 -8.07 16.42 1.57
CA VAL A 552 -7.29 16.32 0.32
C VAL A 552 -7.66 17.43 -0.64
N ARG A 553 -8.96 17.62 -0.89
CA ARG A 553 -9.44 18.67 -1.80
C ARG A 553 -10.89 19.05 -1.51
N LEU A 554 -11.23 20.28 -1.87
CA LEU A 554 -12.61 20.76 -1.90
C LEU A 554 -13.13 20.59 -3.33
N VAL A 555 -14.26 19.91 -3.50
CA VAL A 555 -14.78 19.49 -4.82
C VAL A 555 -15.79 20.49 -5.39
N VAL A 556 -16.49 21.23 -4.52
CA VAL A 556 -17.45 22.26 -4.90
C VAL A 556 -17.05 23.62 -4.29
N SER A 557 -17.58 24.72 -4.82
CA SER A 557 -17.34 26.06 -4.25
C SER A 557 -18.52 26.51 -3.38
N PRO A 558 -18.29 27.34 -2.34
CA PRO A 558 -19.37 28.04 -1.64
C PRO A 558 -20.31 28.77 -2.61
N GLY A 559 -21.61 28.74 -2.34
CA GLY A 559 -22.69 29.22 -3.20
C GLY A 559 -23.26 28.18 -4.16
N THR A 560 -22.66 26.99 -4.26
CA THR A 560 -23.13 25.91 -5.16
C THR A 560 -24.37 25.23 -4.59
N VAL A 561 -25.42 25.11 -5.40
CA VAL A 561 -26.57 24.24 -5.10
C VAL A 561 -26.17 22.79 -5.36
N VAL A 562 -26.32 21.94 -4.36
CA VAL A 562 -25.91 20.54 -4.37
C VAL A 562 -27.11 19.62 -4.17
N GLN A 563 -27.07 18.44 -4.79
CA GLN A 563 -28.07 17.39 -4.57
C GLN A 563 -27.65 16.44 -3.44
N GLU A 564 -28.61 15.72 -2.88
CA GLU A 564 -28.30 14.60 -1.97
C GLU A 564 -27.35 13.60 -2.66
N GLY A 565 -26.32 13.17 -1.94
CA GLY A 565 -25.29 12.28 -2.46
C GLY A 565 -24.20 12.97 -3.28
N GLN A 566 -24.28 14.27 -3.55
CA GLN A 566 -23.23 14.99 -4.28
C GLN A 566 -21.98 15.19 -3.40
N THR A 567 -20.81 14.86 -3.94
CA THR A 567 -19.52 15.02 -3.25
C THR A 567 -19.18 16.49 -3.03
N LEU A 568 -18.88 16.86 -1.79
CA LEU A 568 -18.54 18.23 -1.39
C LEU A 568 -17.03 18.44 -1.28
N LEU A 569 -16.35 17.50 -0.63
CA LEU A 569 -14.90 17.47 -0.48
C LEU A 569 -14.42 16.02 -0.42
N THR A 570 -13.12 15.79 -0.60
CA THR A 570 -12.52 14.48 -0.30
C THR A 570 -11.51 14.61 0.83
N MET A 571 -11.48 13.60 1.69
CA MET A 571 -10.52 13.45 2.77
C MET A 571 -9.76 12.14 2.63
N GLU A 572 -8.47 12.13 2.91
CA GLU A 572 -7.66 10.92 3.02
C GLU A 572 -7.78 10.38 4.44
N ALA A 573 -8.44 9.23 4.58
CA ALA A 573 -8.39 8.43 5.79
C ALA A 573 -8.13 6.98 5.39
N MET A 574 -7.33 6.26 6.18
CA MET A 574 -6.98 4.87 5.88
C MET A 574 -6.31 4.67 4.50
N LYS A 575 -5.53 5.66 4.01
CA LYS A 575 -4.94 5.68 2.65
C LYS A 575 -5.97 5.61 1.51
N MET A 576 -7.22 5.93 1.80
CA MET A 576 -8.27 6.08 0.81
C MET A 576 -8.75 7.51 0.79
N GLU A 577 -9.05 8.01 -0.41
CA GLU A 577 -9.91 9.17 -0.52
C GLU A 577 -11.35 8.77 -0.20
N ILE A 578 -11.89 9.40 0.82
CA ILE A 578 -13.28 9.29 1.23
C ILE A 578 -13.98 10.56 0.77
N GLU A 579 -15.03 10.37 -0.03
CA GLU A 579 -15.92 11.45 -0.43
C GLU A 579 -16.84 11.82 0.74
N VAL A 580 -16.82 13.09 1.15
CA VAL A 580 -17.82 13.64 2.06
C VAL A 580 -18.94 14.22 1.21
N LYS A 581 -20.11 13.54 1.25
CA LYS A 581 -21.28 13.84 0.41
C LYS A 581 -22.31 14.66 1.17
N ALA A 582 -23.08 15.46 0.43
CA ALA A 582 -24.27 16.13 0.97
C ALA A 582 -25.32 15.09 1.38
N HIS A 583 -25.85 15.19 2.60
CA HIS A 583 -26.88 14.27 3.10
C HIS A 583 -28.30 14.65 2.69
N LYS A 584 -28.51 15.87 2.16
CA LYS A 584 -29.78 16.40 1.64
C LYS A 584 -29.48 17.40 0.53
N PRO A 585 -30.43 17.70 -0.39
CA PRO A 585 -30.27 18.80 -1.32
C PRO A 585 -30.20 20.13 -0.56
N GLY A 586 -29.38 21.07 -1.03
CA GLY A 586 -29.21 22.36 -0.37
C GLY A 586 -28.19 23.26 -1.07
N THR A 587 -27.87 24.41 -0.47
CA THR A 587 -26.82 25.32 -0.95
C THR A 587 -25.65 25.29 0.02
N LEU A 588 -24.45 24.95 -0.48
CA LEU A 588 -23.23 25.03 0.31
C LEU A 588 -22.90 26.50 0.59
N THR A 589 -22.74 26.89 1.86
CA THR A 589 -22.45 28.28 2.24
C THR A 589 -20.98 28.55 2.50
N SER A 590 -20.25 27.60 3.08
CA SER A 590 -18.82 27.74 3.38
C SER A 590 -18.17 26.41 3.75
N PHE A 591 -16.84 26.34 3.65
CA PHE A 591 -16.02 25.30 4.28
C PHE A 591 -15.36 25.87 5.54
N SER A 592 -15.24 25.04 6.57
CA SER A 592 -14.53 25.33 7.82
C SER A 592 -13.11 24.74 7.84
N VAL A 593 -12.66 24.18 6.72
CA VAL A 593 -11.38 23.47 6.55
C VAL A 593 -10.74 23.83 5.21
N THR A 594 -9.44 23.59 5.12
CA THR A 594 -8.63 23.76 3.91
C THR A 594 -7.88 22.47 3.56
N PRO A 595 -7.51 22.25 2.28
CA PRO A 595 -6.65 21.13 1.90
C PRO A 595 -5.36 21.08 2.72
N GLY A 596 -5.09 19.94 3.33
CA GLY A 596 -3.96 19.73 4.25
C GLY A 596 -4.33 19.76 5.74
N ASP A 597 -5.55 20.13 6.10
CA ASP A 597 -5.99 20.12 7.50
C ASP A 597 -6.26 18.71 8.02
N GLN A 598 -5.80 18.43 9.24
CA GLN A 598 -6.14 17.21 9.97
C GLN A 598 -7.43 17.42 10.76
N VAL A 599 -8.41 16.52 10.59
CA VAL A 599 -9.72 16.60 11.26
C VAL A 599 -9.97 15.37 12.13
N GLN A 600 -10.80 15.54 13.17
CA GLN A 600 -11.29 14.46 14.04
C GLN A 600 -12.76 14.17 13.74
N GLN A 601 -13.26 13.00 14.15
CA GLN A 601 -14.69 12.69 14.03
C GLN A 601 -15.54 13.78 14.68
N GLY A 602 -16.58 14.24 13.98
CA GLY A 602 -17.46 15.29 14.45
C GLY A 602 -16.96 16.73 14.23
N HIS A 603 -15.73 16.94 13.74
CA HIS A 603 -15.28 18.29 13.35
C HIS A 603 -16.16 18.85 12.24
N ALA A 604 -16.56 20.11 12.36
CA ALA A 604 -17.28 20.80 11.29
C ALA A 604 -16.39 20.96 10.06
N LEU A 605 -16.88 20.50 8.91
CA LEU A 605 -16.21 20.56 7.62
C LEU A 605 -16.79 21.64 6.72
N ALA A 606 -18.12 21.72 6.67
CA ALA A 606 -18.85 22.63 5.79
C ALA A 606 -20.20 23.03 6.40
N GLN A 607 -20.80 24.10 5.88
CA GLN A 607 -22.12 24.57 6.28
C GLN A 607 -23.06 24.56 5.06
N MET A 608 -24.26 24.00 5.22
CA MET A 608 -25.27 23.95 4.15
C MET A 608 -26.61 24.51 4.59
N ILE A 609 -27.23 25.32 3.73
CA ILE A 609 -28.63 25.71 3.87
C ILE A 609 -29.47 24.66 3.14
N ILE A 610 -30.33 23.96 3.89
CA ILE A 610 -31.17 22.87 3.40
C ILE A 610 -32.61 23.32 3.21
#